data_AF-A0A7I9YQP2-F1
#
_entry.id   AF-A0A7I9YQP2-F1
#
_cell.length_a   1.000
_cell.length_b   1.000
_cell.length_c   1.000
_cell.angle_alpha   90.00
_cell.angle_beta   90.00
_cell.angle_gamma   90.00
#
_symmetry.space_group_name_H-M   'P 1'
#
loop_
_entity.id
_entity.type
_entity.pdbx_description
1 polymer ?
#
loop_
_entity_poly.entity_id
_entity_poly.type
_entity_poly.pdbx_seq_one_letter_code
_entity_poly.pdbx_strand_id
1 'polypeptide(L)'
;MIPEHAPHNVADDVADDLEKLATQIDALRKLEKLDGLSEDQLYDFRVQWGAALAARLRRLAQYNAMGMFDGADEVEFQTLRSELDELSGLIDRFQLARPKAAAARRRYRSA
;
A
#
# COMPACT_ATOMS: atom_id res chain seq x y z
N MET A 1 -12.25 25.86 -22.57
CA MET A 1 -11.05 25.01 -22.46
C MET A 1 -11.21 24.21 -21.18
N ILE A 2 -11.79 23.02 -21.30
CA ILE A 2 -11.91 22.07 -20.18
C ILE A 2 -10.65 21.20 -20.28
N PRO A 3 -9.88 20.99 -19.19
CA PRO A 3 -8.73 20.12 -19.26
C PRO A 3 -9.24 18.70 -19.57
N GLU A 4 -8.75 18.17 -20.68
CA GLU A 4 -8.79 16.76 -21.02
C GLU A 4 -8.08 15.98 -19.92
N HIS A 5 -8.83 15.54 -18.91
CA HIS A 5 -8.38 14.45 -18.07
C HIS A 5 -8.27 13.23 -18.99
N ALA A 6 -7.08 12.99 -19.53
CA ALA A 6 -6.73 11.71 -20.11
C ALA A 6 -7.22 10.63 -19.12
N PRO A 7 -7.96 9.60 -19.57
CA PRO A 7 -8.31 8.52 -18.68
C PRO A 7 -6.99 7.96 -18.16
N HIS A 8 -6.67 8.17 -16.88
CA HIS A 8 -5.64 7.38 -16.23
C HIS A 8 -6.07 5.95 -16.44
N ASN A 9 -5.28 5.21 -17.22
CA ASN A 9 -5.59 3.82 -17.44
C ASN A 9 -5.30 3.09 -16.13
N VAL A 10 -5.88 1.91 -15.95
CA VAL A 10 -5.76 1.18 -14.68
C VAL A 10 -4.30 0.85 -14.36
N ALA A 11 -3.44 0.67 -15.37
CA ALA A 11 -2.01 0.44 -15.15
C ALA A 11 -1.32 1.67 -14.54
N ASP A 12 -1.67 2.89 -14.98
CA ASP A 12 -1.14 4.13 -14.38
C ASP A 12 -1.57 4.26 -12.91
N ASP A 13 -2.84 3.92 -12.60
CA ASP A 13 -3.35 3.90 -11.23
C ASP A 13 -2.64 2.85 -10.36
N VAL A 14 -2.35 1.67 -10.92
CA VAL A 14 -1.64 0.59 -10.23
C VAL A 14 -0.22 1.00 -9.92
N ALA A 15 0.52 1.50 -10.91
CA ALA A 15 1.88 1.96 -10.73
C ALA A 15 1.97 3.10 -9.69
N ASP A 16 1.08 4.09 -9.76
CA ASP A 16 1.04 5.20 -8.80
C ASP A 16 0.73 4.73 -7.37
N ASP A 17 -0.23 3.80 -7.20
CA ASP A 17 -0.56 3.26 -5.88
C ASP A 17 0.55 2.38 -5.31
N LEU A 18 1.26 1.60 -6.15
CA LEU A 18 2.43 0.81 -5.77
C LEU A 18 3.58 1.72 -5.30
N GLU A 19 3.97 2.71 -6.11
CA GLU A 19 5.05 3.66 -5.80
C GLU A 19 4.78 4.42 -4.48
N LYS A 20 3.54 4.89 -4.30
CA LYS A 20 3.17 5.64 -3.10
C LYS A 20 3.18 4.78 -1.84
N LEU A 21 2.79 3.50 -1.93
CA LEU A 21 2.89 2.59 -0.79
C LEU A 21 4.34 2.20 -0.50
N ALA A 22 5.16 1.96 -1.52
CA ALA A 22 6.59 1.73 -1.36
C ALA A 22 7.27 2.91 -0.65
N THR A 23 6.89 4.14 -1.01
CA THR A 23 7.38 5.36 -0.35
C THR A 23 7.00 5.39 1.15
N GLN A 24 5.79 4.95 1.52
CA GLN A 24 5.37 4.89 2.92
C GLN A 24 6.12 3.79 3.71
N ILE A 25 6.39 2.66 3.07
CA ILE A 25 7.23 1.58 3.62
C ILE A 25 8.64 2.09 3.88
N ASP A 26 9.24 2.77 2.93
CA ASP A 26 10.58 3.35 3.07
C ASP A 26 10.62 4.43 4.16
N ALA A 27 9.57 5.24 4.27
CA ALA A 27 9.43 6.19 5.37
C ALA A 27 9.39 5.46 6.72
N LEU A 28 8.63 4.37 6.86
CA LEU A 28 8.59 3.57 8.08
C LEU A 28 9.97 2.97 8.43
N ARG A 29 10.69 2.43 7.45
CA ARG A 29 12.07 1.93 7.63
C ARG A 29 13.05 3.03 8.05
N LYS A 30 12.84 4.26 7.60
CA LYS A 30 13.64 5.42 8.03
C LYS A 30 13.29 5.85 9.45
N LEU A 31 12.02 5.83 9.84
CA LEU A 31 11.59 6.16 11.20
C LEU A 31 12.23 5.23 12.25
N GLU A 32 12.45 3.96 11.93
CA GLU A 32 13.17 3.03 12.80
C GLU A 32 14.58 3.54 13.19
N LYS A 33 15.25 4.25 12.27
CA LYS A 33 16.63 4.71 12.40
C LYS A 33 16.74 6.11 13.02
N LEU A 34 15.63 6.81 13.19
CA LEU A 34 15.62 8.16 13.76
C LEU A 34 15.49 8.08 15.28
N ASP A 35 16.51 8.55 15.99
CA ASP A 35 16.42 8.82 17.42
C ASP A 35 15.72 10.17 17.64
N GLY A 36 14.55 10.15 18.28
CA GLY A 36 13.90 11.37 18.79
C GLY A 36 12.84 12.02 17.88
N LEU A 37 11.93 11.22 17.31
CA LEU A 37 10.71 11.76 16.70
C LEU A 37 9.82 12.44 17.75
N SER A 38 9.27 13.60 17.41
CA SER A 38 8.23 14.20 18.24
C SER A 38 6.92 13.40 18.13
N GLU A 39 6.10 13.46 19.18
CA GLU A 39 4.78 12.80 19.13
C GLU A 39 3.91 13.37 18.00
N ASP A 40 4.02 14.67 17.70
CA ASP A 40 3.29 15.31 16.58
C ASP A 40 3.69 14.70 15.24
N GLN A 41 5.00 14.50 15.00
CA GLN A 41 5.50 13.87 13.77
C GLN A 41 5.03 12.41 13.66
N LEU A 42 5.02 11.69 14.78
CA LEU A 42 4.55 10.31 14.83
C LEU A 42 3.03 10.22 14.60
N TYR A 43 2.27 11.17 15.12
CA TYR A 43 0.84 11.28 14.89
C TYR A 43 0.51 11.54 13.42
N ASP A 44 1.17 12.51 12.80
CA ASP A 44 1.00 12.81 11.38
C ASP A 44 1.32 11.59 10.52
N PHE A 45 2.40 10.88 10.85
CA PHE A 45 2.75 9.65 10.16
C PHE A 45 1.70 8.55 10.32
N ARG A 46 1.17 8.34 11.54
CA ARG A 46 0.07 7.38 11.79
C ARG A 46 -1.15 7.66 10.91
N VAL A 47 -1.53 8.93 10.77
CA VAL A 47 -2.67 9.35 9.94
C VAL A 47 -2.39 9.09 8.46
N GLN A 48 -1.23 9.51 7.96
CA GLN A 48 -0.84 9.30 6.55
C GLN A 48 -0.76 7.82 6.20
N TRP A 49 -0.15 7.01 7.08
CA TRP A 49 -0.09 5.57 6.95
C TRP A 49 -1.48 4.93 6.87
N GLY A 50 -2.37 5.28 7.81
CA GLY A 50 -3.75 4.78 7.81
C GLY A 50 -4.51 5.14 6.54
N ALA A 51 -4.37 6.37 6.06
CA ALA A 51 -4.98 6.83 4.81
C ALA A 51 -4.43 6.08 3.59
N ALA A 52 -3.12 5.86 3.53
CA ALA A 52 -2.49 5.11 2.45
C ALA A 52 -3.01 3.66 2.39
N LEU A 53 -3.10 2.98 3.53
CA LEU A 53 -3.65 1.61 3.59
C LEU A 53 -5.14 1.55 3.21
N ALA A 54 -5.94 2.49 3.72
CA ALA A 54 -7.38 2.49 3.50
C ALA A 54 -7.76 2.78 2.04
N ALA A 55 -6.98 3.62 1.36
CA ALA A 55 -7.22 4.00 -0.03
C ALA A 55 -6.47 3.08 -1.01
N ARG A 56 -5.14 3.05 -0.94
CA ARG A 56 -4.26 2.49 -1.98
C ARG A 56 -4.14 0.99 -1.88
N LEU A 57 -3.81 0.48 -0.69
CA LEU A 57 -3.68 -0.97 -0.50
C LEU A 57 -5.00 -1.68 -0.79
N ARG A 58 -6.12 -1.05 -0.41
CA ARG A 58 -7.45 -1.55 -0.75
C ARG A 58 -7.71 -1.58 -2.26
N ARG A 59 -7.33 -0.54 -2.99
CA ARG A 59 -7.51 -0.45 -4.45
C ARG A 59 -6.65 -1.47 -5.19
N LEU A 60 -5.37 -1.59 -4.83
CA LEU A 60 -4.46 -2.60 -5.38
C LEU A 60 -4.97 -4.03 -5.12
N ALA A 61 -5.46 -4.31 -3.90
CA ALA A 61 -6.08 -5.60 -3.60
C ALA A 61 -7.31 -5.87 -4.48
N GLN A 62 -8.08 -4.83 -4.82
CA GLN A 62 -9.22 -4.94 -5.72
C GLN A 62 -8.79 -5.18 -7.18
N TYR A 63 -7.81 -4.45 -7.69
CA TYR A 63 -7.29 -4.62 -9.05
C TYR A 63 -6.63 -5.99 -9.25
N ASN A 64 -5.84 -6.45 -8.27
CA ASN A 64 -5.30 -7.81 -8.23
C ASN A 64 -6.42 -8.86 -8.25
N ALA A 65 -7.49 -8.66 -7.47
CA ALA A 65 -8.63 -9.57 -7.45
C ALA A 65 -9.41 -9.63 -8.78
N MET A 66 -9.37 -8.55 -9.55
CA MET A 66 -9.97 -8.45 -10.88
C MET A 66 -9.05 -8.95 -12.00
N GLY A 67 -7.81 -9.33 -11.70
CA GLY A 67 -6.83 -9.75 -12.70
C GLY A 67 -6.36 -8.61 -13.60
N MET A 68 -6.31 -7.38 -13.07
CA MET A 68 -5.95 -6.17 -13.83
C MET A 68 -4.44 -5.87 -13.81
N PHE A 69 -3.66 -6.68 -13.10
CA PHE A 69 -2.21 -6.57 -13.06
C PHE A 69 -1.59 -7.24 -14.26
N ASP A 70 -0.54 -6.64 -14.80
CA ASP A 70 0.40 -7.38 -15.62
C ASP A 70 1.35 -8.23 -14.76
N GLY A 71 2.28 -8.95 -15.41
CA GLY A 71 3.22 -9.81 -14.69
C GLY A 71 4.20 -9.03 -13.80
N ALA A 72 4.53 -7.79 -14.14
CA ALA A 72 5.40 -6.95 -13.34
C ALA A 72 4.64 -6.41 -12.11
N ASP A 73 3.42 -5.91 -12.32
CA ASP A 73 2.53 -5.43 -11.25
C ASP A 73 2.27 -6.51 -10.19
N GLU A 74 2.05 -7.76 -10.61
CA GLU A 74 1.81 -8.87 -9.68
C GLU A 74 3.04 -9.17 -8.82
N VAL A 75 4.24 -9.17 -9.42
CA VAL A 75 5.51 -9.37 -8.69
C VAL A 75 5.76 -8.23 -7.72
N GLU A 76 5.55 -6.99 -8.15
CA GLU A 76 5.75 -5.80 -7.32
C GLU A 76 4.77 -5.79 -6.14
N PHE A 77 3.49 -6.10 -6.39
CA PHE A 77 2.49 -6.17 -5.32
C PHE A 77 2.77 -7.28 -4.32
N GLN A 78 3.22 -8.47 -4.74
CA GLN A 78 3.61 -9.52 -3.78
C GLN A 78 4.85 -9.14 -2.97
N THR A 79 5.82 -8.47 -3.60
CA THR A 79 6.99 -7.91 -2.91
C THR A 79 6.54 -6.93 -1.84
N LEU A 80 5.70 -5.96 -2.19
CA LEU A 80 5.15 -4.96 -1.28
C LEU A 80 4.40 -5.60 -0.10
N ARG A 81 3.61 -6.64 -0.35
CA ARG A 81 2.92 -7.39 0.72
C ARG A 81 3.90 -8.08 1.67
N SER A 82 4.98 -8.64 1.14
CA SER A 82 6.02 -9.28 1.95
C SER A 82 6.73 -8.26 2.83
N GLU A 83 7.07 -7.09 2.28
CA GLU A 83 7.66 -5.99 3.05
C GLU A 83 6.72 -5.50 4.15
N LEU A 84 5.43 -5.37 3.89
CA LEU A 84 4.44 -4.98 4.91
C LEU A 84 4.37 -5.98 6.07
N ASP A 85 4.51 -7.28 5.80
CA ASP A 85 4.53 -8.33 6.83
C ASP A 85 5.83 -8.27 7.66
N GLU A 86 6.98 -8.02 7.03
CA GLU A 86 8.26 -7.83 7.71
C GLU A 86 8.25 -6.63 8.66
N LEU A 87 7.50 -5.58 8.31
CA LEU A 87 7.37 -4.35 9.11
C LEU A 87 6.38 -4.48 10.28
N SER A 88 5.75 -5.64 10.49
CA SER A 88 4.76 -5.87 11.56
C SER A 88 5.25 -5.44 12.95
N GLY A 89 6.53 -5.68 13.26
CA GLY A 89 7.14 -5.23 14.52
C GLY A 89 7.20 -3.70 14.64
N LEU A 90 7.52 -2.98 13.56
CA LEU A 90 7.53 -1.51 13.55
C LEU A 90 6.12 -0.93 13.57
N ILE A 91 5.18 -1.56 12.86
CA ILE A 91 3.76 -1.22 12.89
C ILE A 91 3.22 -1.29 14.32
N ASP A 92 3.56 -2.34 15.06
CA ASP A 92 3.15 -2.47 16.46
C ASP A 92 3.89 -1.47 17.38
N ARG A 93 5.21 -1.31 17.22
CA ARG A 93 6.03 -0.36 18.00
C ARG A 93 5.52 1.07 17.88
N PHE A 94 5.16 1.49 16.67
CA PHE A 94 4.67 2.85 16.38
C PHE A 94 3.14 2.96 16.46
N GLN A 95 2.42 1.90 16.83
CA GLN A 95 0.96 1.86 16.92
C GLN A 95 0.26 2.27 15.61
N LEU A 96 0.80 1.83 14.48
CA LEU A 96 0.25 2.12 13.16
C LEU A 96 -0.94 1.22 12.84
N ALA A 97 -1.79 1.66 11.91
CA ALA A 97 -2.86 0.82 11.38
C ALA A 97 -2.27 -0.43 10.69
N ARG A 98 -2.81 -1.62 11.01
CA ARG A 98 -2.34 -2.86 10.37
C ARG A 98 -2.86 -2.97 8.92
N PRO A 99 -2.02 -3.44 7.98
CA PRO A 99 -2.44 -3.72 6.61
C PRO A 99 -3.45 -4.87 6.59
N LYS A 100 -4.72 -4.54 6.37
CA LYS A 100 -5.77 -5.53 6.13
C LYS A 100 -5.87 -5.73 4.62
N ALA A 101 -5.06 -6.64 4.08
CA ALA A 101 -5.33 -7.18 2.75
C ALA A 101 -6.67 -7.92 2.85
N ALA A 102 -7.76 -7.31 2.39
CA ALA A 102 -9.02 -8.03 2.24
C ALA A 102 -8.74 -9.15 1.25
N ALA A 103 -8.56 -10.37 1.76
CA ALA A 103 -8.35 -11.54 0.95
C ALA A 103 -9.56 -11.67 0.02
N ALA A 104 -9.38 -11.32 -1.25
CA ALA A 104 -10.31 -11.72 -2.28
C ALA A 104 -10.37 -13.24 -2.23
N ARG A 105 -11.54 -13.76 -1.88
CA ARG A 105 -11.85 -15.18 -1.85
C ARG A 105 -11.50 -15.76 -3.23
N ARG A 106 -10.34 -16.43 -3.38
CA ARG A 106 -10.15 -17.42 -4.46
C ARG A 106 -11.06 -18.61 -4.15
N ARG A 107 -12.35 -18.50 -4.48
CA ARG A 107 -13.17 -19.67 -4.80
C ARG A 107 -13.05 -19.87 -6.31
N TYR A 108 -11.94 -20.44 -6.75
CA TYR A 108 -11.96 -21.15 -8.02
C TYR A 108 -12.77 -22.43 -7.79
N ARG A 109 -14.00 -22.43 -8.30
CA ARG A 109 -14.85 -23.61 -8.42
C ARG A 109 -14.24 -24.43 -9.56
N SER A 110 -13.61 -25.54 -9.24
CA SER A 110 -13.28 -26.57 -10.22
C SER A 110 -14.57 -27.04 -10.90
N ALA A 111 -14.58 -27.02 -12.23
CA ALA A 111 -15.51 -27.77 -13.07
C ALA A 111 -14.67 -28.46 -14.14
#